data_AF-A0A6G7C8N0-F1
#
_entry.id   AF-A0A6G7C8N0-F1
#
_cell.length_a   1.000
_cell.length_b   1.000
_cell.length_c   1.000
_cell.angle_alpha   90.00
_cell.angle_beta   90.00
_cell.angle_gamma   90.00
#
_symmetry.space_group_name_H-M   'P 1'
#
loop_
_entity.id
_entity.type
_entity.pdbx_description
1 polymer ?
#
loop_
_entity_poly.entity_id
_entity_poly.type
_entity_poly.pdbx_seq_one_letter_code
_entity_poly.pdbx_strand_id
1 'polypeptide(L)'
;MLQKILNNKIRVLQFLFLVALLVLVRAFENELFYDPFLDFFKKDFTKLRLPSFNSTQLFLGLFFRYTLNTAISLGIIYVLFKDVTMVKFAFALYYFFFMILMAAFFYIVYYANENSNWILFYVRRFLIQPIFVLLFVPGFYYQKQNK
;
A
#
# COMPACT_ATOMS: atom_id res chain seq x y z
N MET A 1 12.58 31.61 17.65
CA MET A 1 13.36 30.34 17.55
C MET A 1 12.62 29.12 18.08
N LEU A 2 12.00 29.16 19.27
CA LEU A 2 11.29 28.01 19.87
C LEU A 2 10.20 27.39 18.98
N GLN A 3 9.37 28.19 18.29
CA GLN A 3 8.33 27.68 17.40
C GLN A 3 8.87 26.84 16.23
N LYS A 4 10.07 27.16 15.72
CA LYS A 4 10.71 26.42 14.62
C LYS A 4 11.23 25.05 15.10
N ILE A 5 11.71 24.98 16.35
CA ILE A 5 12.18 23.76 17.02
C ILE A 5 10.99 22.86 17.41
N LEU A 6 9.94 23.44 17.99
CA LEU A 6 8.70 22.73 18.34
C LEU A 6 7.97 22.18 17.12
N ASN A 7 7.88 22.94 16.02
CA ASN A 7 7.30 22.45 14.78
C ASN A 7 8.04 21.24 14.21
N ASN A 8 9.38 21.20 14.33
CA ASN A 8 10.15 20.03 13.89
C ASN A 8 9.91 18.82 14.80
N LYS A 9 9.82 19.01 16.12
CA LYS A 9 9.50 17.92 17.07
C LYS A 9 8.09 17.35 16.87
N ILE A 10 7.08 18.22 16.74
CA ILE A 10 5.68 17.82 16.49
C ILE A 10 5.59 17.05 15.17
N ARG A 11 6.30 17.51 14.15
CA ARG A 11 6.34 16.86 12.83
C ARG A 11 6.95 15.46 12.88
N VAL A 12 8.05 15.29 13.61
CA VAL A 12 8.66 13.96 13.82
C VAL A 12 7.69 13.06 14.57
N LEU A 13 7.00 13.56 15.60
CA LEU A 13 6.00 12.79 16.33
C LEU A 13 4.83 12.35 15.42
N GLN A 14 4.29 13.26 14.59
CA GLN A 14 3.25 12.96 13.62
C GLN A 14 3.70 11.90 12.61
N PHE A 15 4.92 12.03 12.10
CA PHE A 15 5.48 11.05 11.17
C PHE A 15 5.62 9.67 11.82
N LEU A 16 6.19 9.59 13.04
CA LEU A 16 6.32 8.34 13.78
C LEU A 16 4.96 7.70 14.08
N PHE A 17 3.97 8.51 14.44
CA PHE A 17 2.60 8.04 14.65
C PHE A 17 2.01 7.44 13.37
N LEU A 18 2.15 8.10 12.23
CA LEU A 18 1.67 7.58 10.94
C LEU A 18 2.40 6.29 10.52
N VAL A 19 3.70 6.21 10.77
CA VAL A 19 4.47 4.97 10.53
C VAL A 19 3.99 3.84 11.45
N ALA A 20 3.72 4.14 12.72
CA ALA A 20 3.14 3.15 13.64
C ALA A 20 1.76 2.67 13.16
N LEU A 21 0.91 3.56 12.62
CA LEU A 21 -0.36 3.16 12.03
C LEU A 21 -0.17 2.21 10.84
N LEU A 22 0.81 2.44 9.95
CA LEU A 22 1.13 1.48 8.87
C LEU A 22 1.53 0.11 9.42
N VAL A 23 2.32 0.08 10.51
CA VAL A 23 2.71 -1.17 11.18
C VAL A 23 1.49 -1.87 11.77
N LEU A 24 0.55 -1.15 12.36
CA LEU A 24 -0.69 -1.73 12.90
C LEU A 24 -1.57 -2.31 11.80
N VAL A 25 -1.74 -1.62 10.67
CA VAL A 25 -2.48 -2.16 9.50
C VAL A 25 -1.88 -3.49 9.05
N ARG A 26 -0.55 -3.63 9.09
CA ARG A 26 0.15 -4.87 8.78
C ARG A 26 0.00 -5.93 9.88
N ALA A 27 0.06 -5.55 11.16
CA ALA A 27 -0.05 -6.47 12.29
C ALA A 27 -1.44 -7.12 12.37
N PHE A 28 -2.49 -6.34 12.14
CA PHE A 28 -3.88 -6.79 12.18
C PHE A 28 -4.40 -7.31 10.83
N GLU A 29 -3.50 -7.60 9.87
CA GLU A 29 -3.93 -7.95 8.53
C GLU A 29 -4.78 -9.23 8.46
N ASN A 30 -4.49 -10.20 9.34
CA ASN A 30 -5.15 -11.51 9.36
C ASN A 30 -6.56 -11.45 9.97
N GLU A 31 -6.83 -10.46 10.83
CA GLU A 31 -8.11 -10.33 11.53
C GLU A 31 -9.04 -9.31 10.85
N LEU A 32 -8.49 -8.20 10.36
CA LEU A 32 -9.28 -7.11 9.78
C LEU A 32 -9.75 -7.37 8.34
N PHE A 33 -9.10 -8.28 7.62
CA PHE A 33 -9.33 -8.41 6.19
C PHE A 33 -9.32 -9.85 5.71
N TYR A 34 -10.27 -10.14 4.83
CA TYR A 34 -10.39 -11.43 4.15
C TYR A 34 -9.33 -11.58 3.05
N ASP A 35 -8.38 -12.49 3.24
CA ASP A 35 -7.37 -12.83 2.21
C ASP A 35 -6.93 -14.30 2.31
N PRO A 36 -7.59 -15.23 1.59
CA PRO A 36 -7.26 -16.66 1.60
C PRO A 36 -5.89 -16.95 0.96
N PHE A 37 -5.31 -16.02 0.19
CA PHE A 37 -3.99 -16.19 -0.39
C PHE A 37 -2.88 -16.03 0.64
N LEU A 38 -3.17 -15.42 1.80
CA LEU A 38 -2.20 -15.16 2.83
C LEU A 38 -1.62 -16.45 3.42
N ASP A 39 -2.45 -17.47 3.60
CA ASP A 39 -2.01 -18.80 4.06
C ASP A 39 -1.52 -19.69 2.92
N PHE A 40 -1.99 -19.47 1.69
CA PHE A 40 -1.45 -20.14 0.50
C PHE A 40 0.02 -19.79 0.25
N PHE A 41 0.37 -18.51 0.30
CA PHE A 41 1.74 -18.04 0.08
C PHE A 41 2.68 -18.30 1.28
N LYS A 42 2.16 -18.67 2.46
CA LYS A 42 2.97 -19.19 3.57
C LYS A 42 3.37 -20.66 3.37
N LYS A 43 2.62 -21.40 2.55
CA LYS A 43 2.87 -22.80 2.19
C LYS A 43 3.66 -22.87 0.89
N ASP A 44 3.95 -24.08 0.42
CA ASP A 44 4.75 -24.31 -0.79
C ASP A 44 3.95 -23.97 -2.07
N PHE A 45 3.85 -22.66 -2.36
CA PHE A 45 3.02 -22.06 -3.41
C PHE A 45 3.49 -22.36 -4.84
N THR A 46 4.59 -23.08 -5.01
CA THR A 46 5.10 -23.49 -6.34
C THR A 46 4.42 -24.73 -6.90
N LYS A 47 3.75 -25.54 -6.07
CA LYS A 47 3.12 -26.82 -6.48
C LYS A 47 1.64 -26.95 -6.12
N LEU A 48 1.06 -25.94 -5.47
CA LEU A 48 -0.30 -25.96 -4.96
C LEU A 48 -1.25 -25.18 -5.88
N ARG A 49 -2.45 -25.74 -6.10
CA ARG A 49 -3.54 -25.03 -6.79
C ARG A 49 -4.04 -23.88 -5.92
N LEU A 50 -4.48 -22.78 -6.56
CA LEU A 50 -5.04 -21.63 -5.86
C LEU A 50 -6.25 -22.07 -5.00
N PRO A 51 -6.37 -21.57 -3.75
CA PRO A 51 -7.49 -21.91 -2.89
C PRO A 51 -8.79 -21.36 -3.46
N SER A 52 -9.92 -21.99 -3.16
CA SER A 52 -11.24 -21.40 -3.43
C SER A 52 -11.38 -20.08 -2.68
N PHE A 53 -11.72 -19.01 -3.38
CA PHE A 53 -11.91 -17.68 -2.79
C PHE A 53 -13.26 -17.11 -3.20
N ASN A 54 -13.78 -16.22 -2.36
CA ASN A 54 -14.96 -15.42 -2.70
C ASN A 54 -14.47 -14.10 -3.31
N SER A 55 -14.76 -13.88 -4.59
CA SER A 55 -14.26 -12.72 -5.35
C SER A 55 -14.68 -11.39 -4.73
N THR A 56 -15.91 -11.27 -4.24
CA THR A 56 -16.44 -10.04 -3.64
C THR A 56 -15.78 -9.74 -2.30
N GLN A 57 -15.65 -10.74 -1.43
CA GLN A 57 -14.99 -10.55 -0.13
C GLN A 57 -13.51 -10.24 -0.29
N LEU A 58 -12.84 -10.89 -1.24
CA LEU A 58 -11.45 -10.61 -1.59
C LEU A 58 -11.26 -9.20 -2.13
N PHE A 59 -12.13 -8.77 -3.06
CA PHE A 59 -12.10 -7.42 -3.60
C PHE A 59 -12.24 -6.38 -2.49
N LEU A 60 -13.24 -6.55 -1.60
CA LEU A 60 -13.47 -5.64 -0.48
C LEU A 60 -12.27 -5.63 0.48
N GLY A 61 -11.73 -6.80 0.83
CA GLY A 61 -10.54 -6.89 1.69
C GLY A 61 -9.35 -6.14 1.11
N LEU A 62 -9.06 -6.33 -0.18
CA LEU A 62 -7.98 -5.62 -0.87
C LEU A 62 -8.27 -4.12 -1.01
N PHE A 63 -9.50 -3.73 -1.31
CA PHE A 63 -9.93 -2.34 -1.44
C PHE A 63 -9.78 -1.59 -0.11
N PHE A 64 -10.24 -2.17 1.00
CA PHE A 64 -10.12 -1.54 2.32
C PHE A 64 -8.65 -1.43 2.75
N ARG A 65 -7.85 -2.49 2.55
CA ARG A 65 -6.39 -2.46 2.82
C ARG A 65 -5.70 -1.36 2.02
N TYR A 66 -5.93 -1.33 0.72
CA TYR A 66 -5.30 -0.36 -0.17
C TYR A 66 -5.69 1.07 0.20
N THR A 67 -6.97 1.30 0.48
CA THR A 67 -7.49 2.60 0.90
C THR A 67 -6.85 3.07 2.20
N LEU A 68 -6.75 2.20 3.23
CA LEU A 68 -6.13 2.55 4.50
C LEU A 68 -4.64 2.87 4.35
N ASN A 69 -3.90 2.01 3.63
CA ASN A 69 -2.49 2.25 3.35
C ASN A 69 -2.28 3.56 2.58
N THR A 70 -3.13 3.84 1.58
CA THR A 70 -3.08 5.06 0.79
C THR A 70 -3.37 6.28 1.65
N ALA A 71 -4.41 6.25 2.49
CA ALA A 71 -4.77 7.36 3.37
C ALA A 71 -3.63 7.71 4.33
N ILE A 72 -3.03 6.71 4.97
CA ILE A 72 -1.90 6.91 5.89
C ILE A 72 -0.66 7.40 5.10
N SER A 73 -0.39 6.83 3.93
CA SER A 73 0.74 7.22 3.07
C SER A 73 0.64 8.66 2.57
N LEU A 74 -0.56 9.11 2.20
CA LEU A 74 -0.82 10.51 1.83
C LEU A 74 -0.65 11.44 3.03
N GLY A 75 -1.07 11.00 4.22
CA GLY A 75 -0.76 11.69 5.48
C GLY A 75 0.75 11.86 5.69
N ILE A 76 1.54 10.82 5.43
CA ILE A 76 3.01 10.87 5.53
C ILE A 76 3.58 11.89 4.54
N ILE A 77 3.15 11.84 3.28
CA ILE A 77 3.58 12.78 2.23
C ILE A 77 3.21 14.22 2.64
N TYR A 78 2.00 14.45 3.16
CA TYR A 78 1.59 15.76 3.64
C TYR A 78 2.48 16.26 4.79
N VAL A 79 2.77 15.42 5.79
CA VAL A 79 3.66 15.79 6.90
C VAL A 79 5.09 16.08 6.41
N LEU A 80 5.58 15.35 5.40
CA LEU A 80 6.93 15.49 4.85
C LEU A 80 7.12 16.65 3.86
N PHE A 81 6.08 17.09 3.16
CA PHE A 81 6.21 18.16 2.16
C PHE A 81 5.40 19.40 2.48
N LYS A 82 4.33 19.28 3.28
CA LYS A 82 3.31 20.31 3.58
C LYS A 82 2.74 20.97 2.32
N ASP A 83 2.72 20.24 1.21
CA ASP A 83 2.24 20.71 -0.08
C ASP A 83 1.03 19.89 -0.51
N VAL A 84 -0.15 20.53 -0.53
CA VAL A 84 -1.41 19.91 -0.93
C VAL A 84 -1.38 19.52 -2.42
N THR A 85 -0.62 20.23 -3.25
CA THR A 85 -0.48 19.94 -4.68
C THR A 85 0.22 18.60 -4.88
N MET A 86 1.30 18.34 -4.13
CA MET A 86 2.01 17.05 -4.15
C MET A 86 1.12 15.91 -3.64
N VAL A 87 0.33 16.16 -2.60
CA VAL A 87 -0.62 15.16 -2.07
C VAL A 87 -1.71 14.83 -3.08
N LYS A 88 -2.28 15.82 -3.77
CA LYS A 88 -3.27 15.61 -4.84
C LYS A 88 -2.68 14.80 -6.01
N PHE A 89 -1.45 15.11 -6.41
CA PHE A 89 -0.75 14.36 -7.44
C PHE A 89 -0.49 12.91 -7.01
N ALA A 90 -0.02 12.70 -5.78
CA ALA A 90 0.16 11.37 -5.21
C ALA A 90 -1.16 10.60 -5.18
N PHE A 91 -2.26 11.22 -4.74
CA PHE A 91 -3.58 10.59 -4.70
C PHE A 91 -4.03 10.11 -6.09
N ALA A 92 -3.83 10.93 -7.13
CA ALA A 92 -4.13 10.53 -8.49
C ALA A 92 -3.30 9.32 -8.95
N LEU A 93 -2.00 9.29 -8.61
CA LEU A 93 -1.13 8.14 -8.91
C LEU A 93 -1.56 6.88 -8.15
N TYR A 94 -1.85 6.98 -6.85
CA TYR A 94 -2.37 5.86 -6.07
C TYR A 94 -3.65 5.30 -6.69
N TYR A 95 -4.61 6.16 -7.03
CA TYR A 95 -5.85 5.73 -7.67
C TYR A 95 -5.61 5.04 -9.02
N PHE A 96 -4.73 5.59 -9.85
CA PHE A 96 -4.36 4.99 -11.14
C PHE A 96 -3.71 3.61 -10.97
N PHE A 97 -2.72 3.49 -10.07
CA PHE A 97 -2.07 2.21 -9.80
C PHE A 97 -3.04 1.19 -9.20
N PHE A 98 -3.97 1.62 -8.35
CA PHE A 98 -5.00 0.75 -7.81
C PHE A 98 -5.83 0.10 -8.92
N MET A 99 -6.34 0.89 -9.86
CA MET A 99 -7.16 0.38 -10.96
C MET A 99 -6.39 -0.65 -11.80
N ILE A 100 -5.14 -0.36 -12.15
CA ILE A 100 -4.30 -1.26 -12.95
C ILE A 100 -3.97 -2.53 -12.18
N LEU A 101 -3.49 -2.41 -10.93
CA LEU A 101 -3.07 -3.56 -10.14
C LEU A 101 -4.25 -4.44 -9.74
N MET A 102 -5.41 -3.86 -9.45
CA MET A 102 -6.61 -4.62 -9.11
C MET A 102 -7.11 -5.41 -10.33
N ALA A 103 -7.13 -4.79 -11.52
CA ALA A 103 -7.48 -5.48 -12.76
C ALA A 103 -6.47 -6.61 -13.07
N ALA A 104 -5.17 -6.32 -12.97
CA ALA A 104 -4.12 -7.32 -13.16
C ALA A 104 -4.22 -8.47 -12.15
N PHE A 105 -4.51 -8.17 -10.88
CA PHE A 105 -4.66 -9.16 -9.84
C PHE A 105 -5.80 -10.14 -10.15
N PHE A 106 -7.00 -9.64 -10.45
CA PHE A 106 -8.13 -10.52 -10.80
C PHE A 106 -7.90 -11.28 -12.11
N TYR A 107 -7.30 -10.64 -13.11
CA TYR A 107 -6.93 -11.31 -14.35
C TYR A 107 -6.00 -12.51 -14.08
N ILE A 108 -4.95 -12.30 -13.29
CA ILE A 108 -4.05 -13.39 -12.92
C ILE A 108 -4.81 -14.45 -12.13
N VAL A 109 -5.60 -14.10 -11.12
CA VAL A 109 -6.31 -15.10 -10.31
C VAL A 109 -7.27 -15.98 -11.15
N TYR A 110 -7.95 -15.44 -12.15
CA TYR A 110 -8.87 -16.21 -13.00
C TYR A 110 -8.19 -17.02 -14.10
N TYR A 111 -7.04 -16.57 -14.61
CA TYR A 111 -6.36 -17.17 -15.76
C TYR A 111 -4.98 -17.78 -15.43
N ALA A 112 -4.56 -17.79 -14.16
CA ALA A 112 -3.25 -18.25 -13.71
C ALA A 112 -3.05 -19.76 -13.85
N ASN A 113 -1.89 -20.13 -14.42
CA ASN A 113 -1.28 -21.46 -14.30
C ASN A 113 -0.20 -21.46 -13.20
N GLU A 114 0.30 -22.63 -12.79
CA GLU A 114 1.28 -22.79 -11.68
C GLU A 114 2.53 -21.90 -11.82
N ASN A 115 2.99 -21.62 -13.05
CA ASN A 115 4.11 -20.72 -13.32
C ASN A 115 3.85 -19.23 -13.01
N SER A 116 2.58 -18.81 -12.93
CA SER A 116 2.19 -17.41 -12.72
C SER A 116 2.02 -17.04 -11.24
N ASN A 117 2.20 -17.99 -10.31
CA ASN A 117 2.08 -17.76 -8.87
C ASN A 117 3.07 -16.68 -8.37
N TRP A 118 4.26 -16.57 -8.98
CA TRP A 118 5.22 -15.49 -8.69
C TRP A 118 4.68 -14.11 -9.05
N ILE A 119 4.02 -13.97 -10.19
CA ILE A 119 3.47 -12.68 -10.65
C ILE A 119 2.34 -12.27 -9.72
N LEU A 120 1.44 -13.21 -9.38
CA LEU A 120 0.36 -12.98 -8.42
C LEU A 120 0.90 -12.47 -7.09
N PHE A 121 1.98 -13.09 -6.60
CA PHE A 121 2.63 -12.71 -5.36
C PHE A 121 3.17 -11.27 -5.38
N TYR A 122 3.84 -10.87 -6.46
CA TYR A 122 4.36 -9.50 -6.58
C TYR A 122 3.24 -8.47 -6.71
N VAL A 123 2.23 -8.71 -7.56
CA VAL A 123 1.07 -7.81 -7.71
C VAL A 123 0.35 -7.64 -6.37
N ARG A 124 0.15 -8.74 -5.63
CA ARG A 124 -0.44 -8.72 -4.29
C ARG A 124 0.36 -7.87 -3.31
N ARG A 125 1.70 -7.93 -3.34
CA ARG A 125 2.54 -7.09 -2.47
C ARG A 125 2.38 -5.60 -2.76
N PHE A 126 2.28 -5.19 -4.02
CA PHE A 126 2.01 -3.79 -4.36
C PHE A 126 0.64 -3.29 -3.90
N LEU A 127 -0.37 -4.17 -3.85
CA LEU A 127 -1.70 -3.83 -3.36
C LEU A 127 -1.78 -3.80 -1.81
N ILE A 128 -1.10 -4.72 -1.13
CA ILE A 128 -1.22 -4.90 0.32
C ILE A 128 -0.20 -4.07 1.10
N GLN A 129 1.00 -3.85 0.55
CA GLN A 129 2.07 -3.16 1.26
C GLN A 129 2.15 -1.69 0.82
N PRO A 130 2.50 -0.75 1.73
CA PRO A 130 2.62 0.67 1.41
C PRO A 130 3.92 0.99 0.64
N ILE A 131 4.26 0.21 -0.39
CA ILE A 131 5.52 0.34 -1.16
C ILE A 131 5.57 1.69 -1.90
N PHE A 132 4.43 2.18 -2.36
CA PHE A 132 4.33 3.45 -3.08
C PHE A 132 4.81 4.64 -2.24
N VAL A 133 4.66 4.63 -0.91
CA VAL A 133 5.13 5.75 -0.08
C VAL A 133 6.66 5.83 -0.11
N LEU A 134 7.34 4.68 -0.11
CA LEU A 134 8.79 4.59 -0.21
C LEU A 134 9.30 5.06 -1.58
N LEU A 135 8.49 4.91 -2.63
CA LEU A 135 8.80 5.40 -3.97
C LEU A 135 8.54 6.90 -4.12
N PHE A 136 7.39 7.39 -3.62
CA PHE A 136 6.95 8.77 -3.84
C PHE A 136 7.70 9.78 -2.99
N VAL A 137 8.09 9.42 -1.76
CA VAL A 137 8.87 10.31 -0.89
C VAL A 137 10.19 10.78 -1.53
N PRO A 138 11.09 9.91 -1.99
CA PRO A 138 12.31 10.35 -2.68
C PRO A 138 11.99 11.04 -4.02
N GLY A 139 10.99 10.58 -4.77
CA GLY A 139 10.58 11.21 -6.03
C GLY A 139 10.17 12.68 -5.85
N PHE A 140 9.34 12.97 -4.86
CA PHE A 140 8.93 14.34 -4.54
C PHE A 140 10.04 15.16 -3.91
N TYR A 141 10.94 14.52 -3.16
CA TYR A 141 12.12 15.18 -2.63
C TYR A 141 13.01 15.74 -3.76
N TYR A 142 13.31 14.92 -4.77
CA TYR A 142 14.07 15.37 -5.94
C TYR A 142 13.34 16.45 -6.76
N GLN A 143 12.02 16.30 -6.95
CA GLN A 143 11.22 17.30 -7.65
C GLN A 143 11.25 18.66 -6.95
N LYS A 144 11.25 18.68 -5.62
CA LYS A 144 11.31 19.91 -4.82
C LYS A 144 12.69 20.55 -4.82
N GLN A 145 13.76 19.76 -4.97
CA GLN A 145 15.13 20.26 -5.01
C GLN A 145 15.50 20.87 -6.38
N ASN A 146 14.89 20.38 -7.45
CA ASN A 146 15.12 20.86 -8.83
C ASN A 146 14.15 21.98 -9.27
N LYS A 147 13.29 22.46 -8.36
CA LYS A 147 12.46 23.66 -8.53
C LYS A 147 12.98 24.78 -7.64
#